data_AF-A0A7Z9R1I7-F1
#
_entry.id   AF-A0A7Z9R1I7-F1
#
_cell.length_a   1.000
_cell.length_b   1.000
_cell.length_c   1.000
_cell.angle_alpha   90.00
_cell.angle_beta   90.00
_cell.angle_gamma   90.00
#
_symmetry.space_group_name_H-M   'P 1'
#
loop_
_entity.id
_entity.type
_entity.pdbx_description
1 polymer ?
#
loop_
_entity_poly.entity_id
_entity_poly.type
_entity_poly.pdbx_seq_one_letter_code
_entity_poly.pdbx_strand_id
1 'polypeptide(L)'
;FPLEQNARDQKIASIYEGTNGIQALDLVVRKFNTKKGQLLKVLEEELNWFDHRSPESELAGWVAEWESYRTLMLESIASLKKIGEEQGKDGYILYSVNMLDLMGDVLCCFYLLKQAESAQQKWETLLMGATSQAELLEENEEAQFYWNKLRTTEFYVWSVLPRALSNAKTIKNANLAPLNAFL
;
A
#
# COMPACT_ATOMS: atom_id res chain seq x y z
N PHE A 1 19.70 15.27 15.22
CA PHE A 1 19.13 16.63 15.05
C PHE A 1 19.20 16.99 13.57
N PRO A 2 18.13 16.73 12.81
CA PRO A 2 17.13 17.74 12.38
C PRO A 2 15.66 17.28 12.58
N LEU A 3 15.46 16.23 13.38
CA LEU A 3 14.20 15.49 13.46
C LEU A 3 13.01 16.33 13.93
N GLU A 4 13.19 17.21 14.92
CA GLU A 4 12.09 18.05 15.41
C GLU A 4 11.61 19.05 14.37
N GLN A 5 12.53 19.64 13.61
CA GLN A 5 12.20 20.54 12.52
C GLN A 5 11.48 19.78 11.40
N ASN A 6 11.99 18.61 11.01
CA ASN A 6 11.31 17.77 10.01
C ASN A 6 9.87 17.41 10.43
N ALA A 7 9.65 17.07 11.71
CA ALA A 7 8.32 16.74 12.21
C ALA A 7 7.36 17.94 12.16
N ARG A 8 7.82 19.14 12.54
CA ARG A 8 7.03 20.37 12.47
C ARG A 8 6.73 20.77 11.03
N ASP A 9 7.75 20.74 10.18
CA ASP A 9 7.65 21.17 8.78
C ASP A 9 6.77 20.21 7.96
N GLN A 10 6.73 18.92 8.30
CA GLN A 10 5.83 17.94 7.67
C GLN A 10 4.37 18.04 8.13
N LYS A 11 4.09 18.57 9.33
CA LYS A 11 2.71 18.58 9.89
C LYS A 11 1.72 19.34 9.01
N ILE A 12 2.16 20.42 8.37
CA ILE A 12 1.29 21.23 7.50
C ILE A 12 0.79 20.44 6.28
N ALA A 13 1.52 19.42 5.83
CA ALA A 13 1.16 18.61 4.66
C ALA A 13 -0.14 17.81 4.84
N SER A 14 -0.57 17.55 6.09
CA SER A 14 -1.86 16.87 6.34
C SER A 14 -3.05 17.84 6.45
N ILE A 15 -2.82 19.15 6.26
CA ILE A 15 -3.79 20.22 6.54
C ILE A 15 -4.00 21.11 5.32
N TYR A 16 -2.91 21.60 4.72
CA TYR A 16 -2.93 22.52 3.58
C TYR A 16 -3.25 21.78 2.26
N GLU A 17 -3.81 22.48 1.27
CA GLU A 17 -4.35 21.92 -0.01
C GLU A 17 -5.44 20.83 0.15
N GLY A 18 -6.12 20.85 1.29
CA GLY A 18 -7.18 19.90 1.63
C GLY A 18 -6.69 18.86 2.63
N THR A 19 -7.34 18.82 3.79
CA THR A 19 -7.00 17.90 4.89
C THR A 19 -7.07 16.44 4.46
N ASN A 20 -6.36 15.55 5.16
CA ASN A 20 -6.40 14.11 4.86
C ASN A 20 -7.83 13.54 4.77
N GLY A 21 -8.75 14.02 5.62
CA GLY A 21 -10.16 13.62 5.55
C GLY A 21 -10.83 14.07 4.26
N ILE A 22 -10.58 15.30 3.80
CA ILE A 22 -11.10 15.77 2.51
C ILE A 22 -10.51 14.99 1.33
N GLN A 23 -9.21 14.66 1.37
CA GLN A 23 -8.58 13.82 0.33
C GLN A 23 -9.18 12.41 0.31
N ALA A 24 -9.42 11.82 1.48
CA ALA A 24 -10.05 10.51 1.60
C ALA A 24 -11.48 10.51 1.06
N LEU A 25 -12.24 11.57 1.35
CA LEU A 25 -13.58 11.76 0.80
C LEU A 25 -13.55 11.94 -0.72
N ASP A 26 -12.58 12.68 -1.23
CA ASP A 26 -12.41 12.87 -2.67
C ASP A 26 -12.15 11.53 -3.39
N LEU A 27 -11.24 10.71 -2.84
CA LEU A 27 -10.95 9.38 -3.33
C LEU A 27 -12.22 8.52 -3.42
N VAL A 28 -12.92 8.39 -2.30
CA VAL A 28 -14.05 7.49 -2.16
C VAL A 28 -15.28 8.01 -2.90
N VAL A 29 -15.65 9.29 -2.77
CA VAL A 29 -16.84 9.87 -3.40
C VAL A 29 -16.66 10.17 -4.88
N ARG A 30 -15.52 10.74 -5.28
CA ARG A 30 -15.30 11.21 -6.65
C ARG A 30 -14.47 10.25 -7.49
N LYS A 31 -13.31 9.80 -7.01
CA LYS A 31 -12.35 9.04 -7.85
C LYS A 31 -12.85 7.64 -8.17
N PHE A 32 -13.40 6.92 -7.20
CA PHE A 32 -13.98 5.59 -7.44
C PHE A 32 -15.12 5.60 -8.46
N ASN A 33 -15.89 6.68 -8.51
CA ASN A 33 -17.04 6.82 -9.42
C ASN A 33 -16.68 7.48 -10.77
N THR A 34 -15.46 7.96 -10.93
CA THR A 34 -15.04 8.69 -12.14
C THR A 34 -15.13 7.79 -13.37
N LYS A 35 -15.79 8.28 -14.42
CA LYS A 35 -16.02 7.56 -15.68
C LYS A 35 -16.56 6.13 -15.46
N LYS A 36 -17.51 5.96 -14.53
CA LYS A 36 -18.10 4.65 -14.16
C LYS A 36 -17.06 3.64 -13.64
N GLY A 37 -16.08 4.12 -12.86
CA GLY A 37 -15.04 3.29 -12.25
C GLY A 37 -13.85 2.98 -13.16
N GLN A 38 -13.71 3.66 -14.29
CA GLN A 38 -12.60 3.42 -15.22
C GLN A 38 -11.22 3.58 -14.56
N LEU A 39 -11.07 4.51 -13.62
CA LEU A 39 -9.80 4.70 -12.91
C LEU A 39 -9.42 3.49 -12.05
N LEU A 40 -10.39 2.88 -11.37
CA LEU A 40 -10.16 1.66 -10.59
C LEU A 40 -9.78 0.49 -11.49
N LYS A 41 -10.39 0.37 -12.67
CA LYS A 41 -10.01 -0.66 -13.65
C LYS A 41 -8.58 -0.51 -14.13
N VAL A 42 -8.16 0.72 -14.45
CA VAL A 42 -6.78 0.99 -14.86
C VAL A 42 -5.80 0.66 -13.73
N LEU A 43 -6.16 0.98 -12.48
CA LEU A 43 -5.34 0.59 -11.33
C LEU A 43 -5.27 -0.93 -11.18
N GLU A 44 -6.40 -1.63 -11.25
CA GLU A 44 -6.46 -3.09 -11.18
C GLU A 44 -5.60 -3.76 -12.28
N GLU A 45 -5.68 -3.27 -13.52
CA GLU A 45 -4.82 -3.71 -14.62
C GLU A 45 -3.32 -3.51 -14.31
N GLU A 46 -2.93 -2.39 -13.69
CA GLU A 46 -1.56 -2.16 -13.26
C GLU A 46 -1.13 -3.15 -12.16
N LEU A 47 -2.01 -3.42 -11.19
CA LEU A 47 -1.73 -4.35 -10.09
C LEU A 47 -1.62 -5.80 -10.55
N ASN A 48 -2.09 -6.13 -11.75
CA ASN A 48 -1.91 -7.45 -12.37
C ASN A 48 -0.50 -7.67 -12.95
N TRP A 49 0.45 -6.77 -12.66
CA TRP A 49 1.87 -6.88 -13.03
C TRP A 49 2.45 -8.26 -12.70
N PHE A 50 2.20 -8.76 -11.49
CA PHE A 50 2.75 -10.03 -11.01
C PHE A 50 1.93 -11.26 -11.43
N ASP A 51 0.71 -11.11 -11.95
CA ASP A 51 -0.07 -12.26 -12.43
C ASP A 51 0.57 -12.94 -13.65
N HIS A 52 1.38 -12.17 -14.39
CA HIS A 52 2.06 -12.61 -15.61
C HIS A 52 3.57 -12.75 -15.42
N ARG A 53 4.06 -12.55 -14.19
CA ARG A 53 5.48 -12.58 -13.84
C ARG A 53 5.60 -13.45 -12.60
N SER A 54 6.23 -14.60 -12.71
CA SER A 54 6.47 -15.47 -11.55
C SER A 54 7.85 -15.11 -10.97
N PRO A 55 7.93 -14.20 -9.97
CA PRO A 55 9.20 -13.95 -9.31
C PRO A 55 9.70 -15.22 -8.63
N GLU A 56 11.02 -15.41 -8.64
CA GLU A 56 11.68 -16.57 -8.05
C GLU A 56 12.16 -16.26 -6.63
N SER A 57 12.71 -17.28 -5.95
CA SER A 57 13.33 -17.14 -4.63
C SER A 57 12.37 -16.59 -3.56
N GLU A 58 12.88 -15.83 -2.59
CA GLU A 58 12.12 -15.24 -1.49
C GLU A 58 11.02 -14.28 -1.96
N LEU A 59 11.21 -13.63 -3.11
CA LEU A 59 10.26 -12.66 -3.67
C LEU A 59 8.92 -13.32 -4.04
N ALA A 60 8.92 -14.62 -4.38
CA ALA A 60 7.69 -15.38 -4.62
C ALA A 60 6.74 -15.35 -3.42
N GLY A 61 7.28 -15.57 -2.22
CA GLY A 61 6.50 -15.54 -0.99
C GLY A 61 5.99 -14.14 -0.65
N TRP A 62 6.79 -13.11 -0.93
CA TRP A 62 6.41 -11.72 -0.66
C TRP A 62 5.31 -11.22 -1.60
N VAL A 63 5.37 -11.60 -2.87
CA VAL A 63 4.33 -11.29 -3.85
C VAL A 63 3.04 -12.04 -3.51
N ALA A 64 3.10 -13.33 -3.17
CA ALA A 64 1.93 -14.10 -2.76
C ALA A 64 1.25 -13.50 -1.51
N GLU A 65 2.03 -13.04 -0.52
CA GLU A 65 1.48 -12.33 0.62
C GLU A 65 0.78 -11.05 0.17
N TRP A 66 1.45 -10.20 -0.62
CA TRP A 66 0.87 -8.95 -1.14
C TRP A 66 -0.39 -9.17 -1.98
N GLU A 67 -0.46 -10.22 -2.79
CA GLU A 67 -1.65 -10.56 -3.59
C GLU A 67 -2.89 -10.78 -2.72
N SER A 68 -2.72 -11.37 -1.53
CA SER A 68 -3.81 -11.51 -0.57
C SER A 68 -4.36 -10.14 -0.11
N TYR A 69 -3.48 -9.14 0.07
CA TYR A 69 -3.86 -7.77 0.42
C TYR A 69 -4.41 -6.98 -0.77
N ARG A 70 -3.94 -7.26 -2.00
CA ARG A 70 -4.56 -6.73 -3.22
C ARG A 70 -6.02 -7.17 -3.29
N THR A 71 -6.31 -8.45 -3.10
CA THR A 71 -7.67 -8.97 -3.05
C THR A 71 -8.48 -8.31 -1.93
N LEU A 72 -7.93 -8.26 -0.71
CA LEU A 72 -8.57 -7.61 0.43
C LEU A 72 -8.93 -6.14 0.16
N MET A 73 -8.06 -5.40 -0.53
CA MET A 73 -8.30 -4.01 -0.93
C MET A 73 -9.47 -3.91 -1.91
N LEU A 74 -9.48 -4.72 -2.96
CA LEU A 74 -10.56 -4.71 -3.95
C LEU A 74 -11.90 -5.11 -3.31
N GLU A 75 -11.91 -6.11 -2.44
CA GLU A 75 -13.07 -6.50 -1.64
C GLU A 75 -13.52 -5.37 -0.71
N SER A 76 -12.60 -4.66 -0.07
CA SER A 76 -12.91 -3.53 0.82
C SER A 76 -13.53 -2.37 0.03
N ILE A 77 -13.04 -2.08 -1.18
CA ILE A 77 -13.63 -1.07 -2.08
C ILE A 77 -15.07 -1.45 -2.43
N ALA A 78 -15.30 -2.71 -2.79
CA ALA A 78 -16.65 -3.21 -3.08
C ALA A 78 -17.56 -3.16 -1.84
N SER A 79 -17.05 -3.55 -0.67
CA SER A 79 -17.77 -3.50 0.60
C SER A 79 -18.17 -2.07 0.96
N LEU A 80 -17.26 -1.11 0.82
CA LEU A 80 -17.54 0.29 1.13
C LEU A 80 -18.60 0.86 0.20
N LYS A 81 -18.53 0.55 -1.10
CA LYS A 81 -19.57 0.91 -2.07
C LYS A 81 -20.95 0.39 -1.67
N LYS A 82 -21.03 -0.90 -1.30
CA LYS A 82 -22.28 -1.53 -0.85
C LYS A 82 -22.84 -0.85 0.41
N ILE A 83 -21.99 -0.51 1.38
CA ILE A 83 -22.41 0.24 2.58
C ILE A 83 -23.03 1.59 2.18
N GLY A 84 -22.43 2.30 1.22
CA GLY A 84 -22.97 3.57 0.74
C GLY A 84 -24.32 3.44 0.02
N GLU A 85 -24.55 2.33 -0.67
CA GLU A 85 -25.83 2.01 -1.32
C GLU A 85 -26.93 1.65 -0.31
N GLU A 86 -26.59 0.89 0.75
CA GLU A 86 -27.55 0.40 1.74
C GLU A 86 -27.85 1.40 2.87
N GLN A 87 -26.83 2.12 3.33
CA GLN A 87 -26.89 2.97 4.53
C GLN A 87 -26.77 4.46 4.21
N GLY A 88 -26.69 4.81 2.93
CA GLY A 88 -26.58 6.19 2.47
C GLY A 88 -25.18 6.78 2.61
N LYS A 89 -25.07 8.09 2.36
CA LYS A 89 -23.78 8.79 2.25
C LYS A 89 -22.95 8.72 3.53
N ASP A 90 -23.58 8.69 4.71
CA ASP A 90 -22.86 8.82 5.97
C ASP A 90 -21.98 7.59 6.27
N GLY A 91 -22.47 6.38 5.95
CA GLY A 91 -21.66 5.16 6.09
C GLY A 91 -20.50 5.09 5.08
N TYR A 92 -20.66 5.71 3.92
CA TYR A 92 -19.62 5.81 2.89
C TYR A 92 -18.51 6.80 3.28
N ILE A 93 -18.88 7.88 3.96
CA ILE A 93 -18.01 8.99 4.37
C ILE A 93 -17.20 8.64 5.61
N LEU A 94 -17.82 7.99 6.60
CA LEU A 94 -17.21 7.69 7.91
C LEU A 94 -15.92 6.87 7.80
N TYR A 95 -15.87 5.94 6.85
CA TYR A 95 -14.74 5.01 6.67
C TYR A 95 -13.78 5.40 5.54
N SER A 96 -13.90 6.62 5.01
CA SER A 96 -13.09 7.09 3.89
C SER A 96 -11.59 7.10 4.21
N VAL A 97 -11.19 7.56 5.41
CA VAL A 97 -9.77 7.61 5.81
C VAL A 97 -9.18 6.21 5.92
N ASN A 98 -9.92 5.24 6.48
CA ASN A 98 -9.47 3.85 6.52
C ASN A 98 -9.25 3.28 5.12
N MET A 99 -10.11 3.63 4.16
CA MET A 99 -9.94 3.22 2.77
C MET A 99 -8.68 3.82 2.15
N LEU A 100 -8.44 5.12 2.36
CA LEU A 100 -7.25 5.81 1.88
C LEU A 100 -5.96 5.15 2.43
N ASP A 101 -5.90 4.90 3.73
CA ASP A 101 -4.74 4.29 4.39
C ASP A 101 -4.53 2.84 3.93
N LEU A 102 -5.61 2.06 3.81
CA LEU A 102 -5.56 0.70 3.28
C LEU A 102 -4.95 0.68 1.87
N MET A 103 -5.49 1.52 0.97
CA MET A 103 -4.96 1.61 -0.40
C MET A 103 -3.51 2.06 -0.41
N GLY A 104 -3.15 3.03 0.43
CA GLY A 104 -1.77 3.51 0.57
C GLY A 104 -0.80 2.37 0.89
N ASP A 105 -1.11 1.55 1.89
CA ASP A 105 -0.26 0.43 2.29
C ASP A 105 -0.06 -0.61 1.17
N VAL A 106 -1.15 -0.99 0.51
CA VAL A 106 -1.13 -1.98 -0.57
C VAL A 106 -0.36 -1.46 -1.79
N LEU A 107 -0.59 -0.20 -2.17
CA LEU A 107 0.09 0.43 -3.32
C LEU A 107 1.57 0.69 -3.05
N CYS A 108 1.94 1.15 -1.85
CA CYS A 108 3.34 1.31 -1.47
C CYS A 108 4.09 -0.03 -1.53
N CYS A 109 3.50 -1.10 -0.98
CA CYS A 109 4.09 -2.43 -1.05
C CYS A 109 4.26 -2.91 -2.51
N PHE A 110 3.26 -2.70 -3.36
CA PHE A 110 3.32 -3.04 -4.78
C PHE A 110 4.53 -2.41 -5.49
N TYR A 111 4.73 -1.10 -5.33
CA TYR A 111 5.86 -0.43 -5.96
C TYR A 111 7.22 -0.81 -5.35
N LEU A 112 7.27 -1.14 -4.06
CA LEU A 112 8.47 -1.71 -3.42
C LEU A 112 8.80 -3.10 -3.97
N LEU A 113 7.79 -3.93 -4.25
CA LEU A 113 7.96 -5.24 -4.89
C LEU A 113 8.48 -5.10 -6.32
N LYS A 114 7.99 -4.14 -7.10
CA LYS A 114 8.54 -3.85 -8.45
C LYS A 114 10.01 -3.42 -8.40
N GLN A 115 10.38 -2.61 -7.39
CA GLN A 115 11.78 -2.27 -7.15
C GLN A 115 12.60 -3.50 -6.73
N ALA A 116 12.05 -4.36 -5.89
CA ALA A 116 12.70 -5.59 -5.45
C ALA A 116 12.93 -6.58 -6.60
N GLU A 117 11.99 -6.76 -7.52
CA GLU A 117 12.16 -7.58 -8.74
C GLU A 117 13.40 -7.12 -9.53
N SER A 118 13.54 -5.81 -9.74
CA SER A 118 14.70 -5.24 -10.43
C SER A 118 16.00 -5.35 -9.61
N ALA A 119 15.91 -5.19 -8.28
CA ALA A 119 17.07 -5.30 -7.38
C ALA A 119 17.58 -6.75 -7.29
N GLN A 120 16.69 -7.73 -7.27
CA GLN A 120 16.98 -9.16 -7.24
C GLN A 120 17.87 -9.56 -8.43
N GLN A 121 17.46 -9.19 -9.65
CA GLN A 121 18.19 -9.51 -10.88
C GLN A 121 19.62 -8.95 -10.87
N LYS A 122 19.77 -7.70 -10.41
CA LYS A 122 21.07 -7.04 -10.33
C LYS A 122 21.94 -7.62 -9.22
N TRP A 123 21.35 -7.91 -8.07
CA TRP A 123 22.00 -8.59 -6.96
C TRP A 123 22.55 -9.96 -7.38
N GLU A 124 21.74 -10.78 -8.04
CA GLU A 124 22.15 -12.10 -8.53
C GLU A 124 23.29 -12.02 -9.55
N THR A 125 23.25 -11.02 -10.43
CA THR A 125 24.32 -10.75 -11.40
C THR A 125 25.65 -10.43 -10.72
N LEU A 126 25.62 -9.58 -9.69
CA LEU A 126 26.82 -9.24 -8.91
C LEU A 126 27.32 -10.45 -8.11
N LEU A 127 26.42 -11.24 -7.54
CA LEU A 127 26.76 -12.42 -6.75
C LEU A 127 27.44 -13.52 -7.58
N MET A 128 27.03 -13.72 -8.84
CA MET A 128 27.67 -14.70 -9.73
C MET A 128 29.17 -14.42 -9.98
N GLY A 129 29.57 -13.14 -9.90
CA GLY A 129 30.96 -12.72 -10.08
C GLY A 129 31.77 -12.65 -8.78
N ALA A 130 31.16 -12.91 -7.63
CA ALA A 130 31.77 -12.77 -6.32
C ALA A 130 32.21 -14.11 -5.72
N THR A 131 33.31 -14.10 -4.98
CA THR A 131 33.81 -15.28 -4.24
C THR A 131 32.92 -15.63 -3.06
N SER A 132 32.36 -14.62 -2.39
CA SER A 132 31.38 -14.79 -1.32
C SER A 132 30.42 -13.60 -1.23
N GLN A 133 29.22 -13.85 -0.72
CA GLN A 133 28.24 -12.80 -0.44
C GLN A 133 28.75 -11.79 0.60
N ALA A 134 29.47 -12.27 1.62
CA ALA A 134 29.93 -11.43 2.73
C ALA A 134 30.95 -10.40 2.23
N GLU A 135 31.94 -10.83 1.44
CA GLU A 135 32.95 -9.96 0.82
C GLU A 135 32.30 -8.94 -0.13
N LEU A 136 31.35 -9.38 -0.96
CA LEU A 136 30.64 -8.49 -1.87
C LEU A 136 29.88 -7.37 -1.13
N LEU A 137 29.25 -7.68 0.01
CA LEU A 137 28.56 -6.70 0.83
C LEU A 137 29.51 -5.78 1.59
N GLU A 138 30.75 -6.20 1.87
CA GLU A 138 31.74 -5.36 2.55
C GLU A 138 32.37 -4.34 1.60
N GLU A 139 32.64 -4.74 0.36
CA GLU A 139 33.46 -3.94 -0.57
C GLU A 139 32.66 -3.19 -1.65
N ASN A 140 31.41 -3.58 -1.93
CA ASN A 140 30.64 -3.04 -3.07
C ASN A 140 29.37 -2.27 -2.63
N GLU A 141 29.42 -0.94 -2.73
CA GLU A 141 28.30 -0.05 -2.40
C GLU A 141 27.05 -0.31 -3.24
N GLU A 142 27.20 -0.69 -4.52
CA GLU A 142 26.07 -1.01 -5.39
C GLU A 142 25.39 -2.31 -4.96
N ALA A 143 26.17 -3.32 -4.55
CA ALA A 143 25.65 -4.56 -4.00
C ALA A 143 24.91 -4.32 -2.67
N GLN A 144 25.45 -3.48 -1.79
CA GLN A 144 24.79 -3.04 -0.56
C GLN A 144 23.45 -2.34 -0.86
N PHE A 145 23.40 -1.49 -1.87
CA PHE A 145 22.18 -0.79 -2.27
C PHE A 145 21.07 -1.77 -2.68
N TYR A 146 21.34 -2.74 -3.56
CA TYR A 146 20.33 -3.72 -3.98
C TYR A 146 19.93 -4.66 -2.84
N TRP A 147 20.90 -5.10 -2.03
CA TRP A 147 20.61 -5.89 -0.83
C TRP A 147 19.66 -5.15 0.13
N ASN A 148 19.94 -3.89 0.42
CA ASN A 148 19.12 -3.06 1.29
C ASN A 148 17.72 -2.82 0.71
N LYS A 149 17.58 -2.72 -0.62
CA LYS A 149 16.27 -2.66 -1.28
C LYS A 149 15.46 -3.93 -1.02
N LEU A 150 16.05 -5.10 -1.16
CA LEU A 150 15.39 -6.38 -0.88
C LEU A 150 14.95 -6.46 0.58
N ARG A 151 15.85 -6.17 1.54
CA ARG A 151 15.52 -6.21 2.98
C ARG A 151 14.47 -5.17 3.38
N THR A 152 14.48 -4.00 2.77
CA THR A 152 13.46 -2.97 3.02
C THR A 152 12.09 -3.44 2.55
N THR A 153 12.01 -4.04 1.36
CA THR A 153 10.75 -4.58 0.82
C THR A 153 10.24 -5.74 1.68
N GLU A 154 11.12 -6.66 2.08
CA GLU A 154 10.79 -7.75 3.01
C GLU A 154 10.17 -7.22 4.30
N PHE A 155 10.82 -6.23 4.94
CA PHE A 155 10.29 -5.61 6.15
C PHE A 155 8.91 -4.97 5.92
N TYR A 156 8.72 -4.29 4.79
CA TYR A 156 7.43 -3.68 4.47
C TYR A 156 6.32 -4.73 4.36
N VAL A 157 6.57 -5.83 3.65
CA VAL A 157 5.61 -6.94 3.46
C VAL A 157 5.19 -7.52 4.80
N TRP A 158 6.15 -7.84 5.68
CA TRP A 158 5.85 -8.58 6.90
C TRP A 158 5.51 -7.70 8.11
N SER A 159 5.95 -6.45 8.14
CA SER A 159 5.80 -5.57 9.32
C SER A 159 4.89 -4.36 9.09
N VAL A 160 4.74 -3.90 7.85
CA VAL A 160 4.00 -2.65 7.54
C VAL A 160 2.66 -2.95 6.87
N LEU A 161 2.65 -3.81 5.85
CA LEU A 161 1.44 -4.19 5.12
C LEU A 161 0.31 -4.76 6.00
N PRO A 162 0.57 -5.52 7.10
CA PRO A 162 -0.50 -6.04 7.95
C PRO A 162 -1.44 -4.99 8.57
N ARG A 163 -1.03 -3.72 8.63
CA ARG A 163 -1.91 -2.60 9.04
C ARG A 163 -3.18 -2.51 8.18
N ALA A 164 -3.10 -2.89 6.90
CA ALA A 164 -4.23 -2.93 5.99
C ALA A 164 -5.36 -3.86 6.47
N LEU A 165 -5.06 -4.94 7.21
CA LEU A 165 -6.08 -5.82 7.80
C LEU A 165 -6.97 -5.07 8.80
N SER A 166 -6.38 -4.22 9.64
CA SER A 166 -7.12 -3.43 10.63
C SER A 166 -8.07 -2.45 9.94
N ASN A 167 -7.58 -1.76 8.90
CA ASN A 167 -8.40 -0.84 8.12
C ASN A 167 -9.54 -1.57 7.40
N ALA A 168 -9.25 -2.71 6.75
CA ALA A 168 -10.24 -3.52 6.06
C ALA A 168 -11.33 -4.02 7.01
N LYS A 169 -10.93 -4.49 8.20
CA LYS A 169 -11.84 -4.93 9.25
C LYS A 169 -12.71 -3.79 9.76
N THR A 170 -12.15 -2.60 9.94
CA THR A 170 -12.88 -1.40 10.35
C THR A 170 -13.95 -1.01 9.34
N ILE A 171 -13.59 -0.96 8.05
CA ILE A 171 -14.53 -0.72 6.93
C ILE A 171 -15.65 -1.77 6.94
N LYS A 172 -15.30 -3.05 7.02
CA LYS A 172 -16.25 -4.17 7.00
C LYS A 172 -17.24 -4.14 8.15
N ASN A 173 -16.80 -3.69 9.34
CA ASN A 173 -17.69 -3.62 10.50
C ASN A 173 -18.81 -2.57 10.32
N ALA A 174 -18.58 -1.52 9.51
CA ALA A 174 -19.59 -0.54 9.12
C ALA A 174 -20.42 0.03 10.28
N ASN A 175 -19.81 0.19 11.45
CA ASN A 175 -20.51 0.64 12.65
C ASN A 175 -20.86 2.14 12.58
N LEU A 176 -22.14 2.47 12.47
CA LEU A 176 -22.62 3.86 12.44
C LEU A 176 -23.05 4.40 13.80
N ALA A 177 -22.79 3.69 14.90
CA ALA A 177 -23.18 4.11 16.25
C ALA A 177 -22.81 5.57 16.60
N PRO A 178 -21.64 6.12 16.21
CA PRO A 178 -21.31 7.52 16.51
C PRO A 178 -22.28 8.54 15.91
N LEU A 179 -22.95 8.21 14.79
CA LEU A 179 -23.91 9.11 14.12
C LEU A 179 -25.29 9.11 14.79
N ASN A 180 -25.57 8.09 15.61
CA ASN A 180 -26.85 7.91 16.30
C ASN A 180 -26.77 8.28 17.78
N ALA A 181 -25.61 8.76 18.25
CA ALA A 181 -25.44 9.19 19.63
C ALA A 181 -26.19 10.50 19.88
N PHE A 182 -27.01 10.54 20.93
CA PHE A 182 -27.63 11.77 21.40
C PHE A 182 -26.60 12.61 22.17
N LEU A 183 -26.57 13.92 21.89
CA LEU A 183 -25.78 14.91 22.63
C LEU A 183 -26.49 15.32 23.92
#